data_AF-W5QD77-F1
#
_entry.id   AF-W5QD77-F1
#
_cell.length_a   1.000
_cell.length_b   1.000
_cell.length_c   1.000
_cell.angle_alpha   90.00
_cell.angle_beta   90.00
_cell.angle_gamma   90.00
#
_symmetry.space_group_name_H-M   'P 1'
#
loop_
_entity.id
_entity.type
_entity.pdbx_description
1 polymer ?
#
loop_
_entity_poly.entity_id
_entity_poly.type
_entity_poly.pdbx_seq_one_letter_code
_entity_poly.pdbx_strand_id
1 'polypeptide(L)'
;GKVLVVPMEGSHWLSMREVVRELHTRGHQSVVIAPEVNMHIKAEDFFTVKAYAVPYTQDKFDSLVKTHEQLLFERVHFVTMFLKTMASLKTASLLFARSCEALLYNKDLIRDLNASSFDVVLTDPVYPCGAVLAKYLSIPAVFFLRFIPCDLDAEATACPNPFSYVPRLLTKNPDHMAFFQRVKNMLYPLALALKYICQVAFTPYARMASELLQREVSLGEVLASGTMWLFRGDFVMDYPRPIMPNMVFIGGINCANRKPLSQSVLPVEHI
;
A
#
# COMPACT_ATOMS: atom_id res chain seq x y z
N GLY A 1 -12.47 -15.98 -13.06
CA GLY A 1 -11.56 -16.38 -11.98
C GLY A 1 -12.00 -15.77 -10.65
N LYS A 2 -11.58 -16.37 -9.54
CA LYS A 2 -11.90 -15.97 -8.17
C LYS A 2 -10.73 -15.22 -7.55
N VAL A 3 -10.97 -13.98 -7.13
CA VAL A 3 -9.97 -13.04 -6.64
C VAL A 3 -10.17 -12.85 -5.14
N LEU A 4 -9.11 -13.10 -4.36
CA LEU A 4 -9.07 -12.71 -2.95
C LEU A 4 -8.50 -11.30 -2.85
N VAL A 5 -9.23 -10.38 -2.23
CA VAL A 5 -8.80 -8.98 -2.09
C VAL A 5 -8.46 -8.72 -0.63
N VAL A 6 -7.22 -8.30 -0.36
CA VAL A 6 -6.75 -7.92 0.97
C VAL A 6 -6.31 -6.45 0.90
N PRO A 7 -7.22 -5.50 1.13
CA PRO A 7 -6.94 -4.09 0.95
C PRO A 7 -6.22 -3.48 2.16
N MET A 8 -5.69 -2.28 1.93
CA MET A 8 -5.40 -1.32 2.99
C MET A 8 -6.57 -0.34 3.11
N GLU A 9 -6.87 0.12 4.32
CA GLU A 9 -7.99 1.03 4.60
C GLU A 9 -7.84 2.43 3.95
N GLY A 10 -8.91 3.22 3.99
CA GLY A 10 -8.91 4.61 3.55
C GLY A 10 -8.80 4.76 2.03
N SER A 11 -7.96 5.69 1.57
CA SER A 11 -7.80 6.01 0.14
C SER A 11 -7.24 4.86 -0.71
N HIS A 12 -6.55 3.91 -0.07
CA HIS A 12 -6.03 2.70 -0.71
C HIS A 12 -7.19 1.80 -1.17
N TRP A 13 -8.12 1.52 -0.27
CA TRP A 13 -9.35 0.78 -0.59
C TRP A 13 -10.18 1.50 -1.64
N LEU A 14 -10.39 2.82 -1.52
CA LEU A 14 -11.21 3.56 -2.50
C LEU A 14 -10.71 3.40 -3.93
N SER A 15 -9.38 3.42 -4.14
CA SER A 15 -8.80 3.17 -5.47
C SER A 15 -8.89 1.69 -5.88
N MET A 16 -8.65 0.77 -4.95
CA MET A 16 -8.70 -0.68 -5.20
C MET A 16 -10.10 -1.14 -5.55
N ARG A 17 -11.12 -0.53 -4.94
CA ARG A 17 -12.53 -0.82 -5.19
C ARG A 17 -12.90 -0.62 -6.65
N GLU A 18 -12.39 0.41 -7.32
CA GLU A 18 -12.67 0.63 -8.75
C GLU A 18 -12.03 -0.46 -9.63
N VAL A 19 -10.87 -0.99 -9.23
CA VAL A 19 -10.29 -2.18 -9.87
C VAL A 19 -11.16 -3.41 -9.63
N VAL A 20 -11.66 -3.61 -8.41
CA VAL A 20 -12.58 -4.72 -8.09
C VAL A 20 -13.87 -4.62 -8.89
N ARG A 21 -14.40 -3.41 -9.09
CA ARG A 21 -15.55 -3.14 -9.96
C ARG A 21 -15.26 -3.57 -11.40
N GLU A 22 -14.12 -3.19 -11.95
CA GLU A 22 -13.74 -3.57 -13.33
C GLU A 22 -13.44 -5.07 -13.47
N LEU A 23 -12.94 -5.72 -12.41
CA LEU A 23 -12.80 -7.18 -12.40
C LEU A 23 -14.18 -7.86 -12.46
N HIS A 24 -15.17 -7.32 -11.74
CA HIS A 24 -16.53 -7.82 -11.79
C HIS A 24 -17.19 -7.65 -13.16
N THR A 25 -17.04 -6.48 -13.82
CA THR A 25 -17.59 -6.26 -15.18
C THR A 25 -17.01 -7.24 -16.20
N ARG A 26 -15.78 -7.72 -15.95
CA ARG A 26 -15.10 -8.75 -16.75
C ARG A 26 -15.41 -10.19 -16.34
N GLY A 27 -16.35 -10.40 -15.42
CA GLY A 27 -16.82 -11.73 -14.99
C GLY A 27 -15.96 -12.41 -13.92
N HIS A 28 -15.09 -11.67 -13.21
CA HIS A 28 -14.36 -12.20 -12.06
C HIS A 28 -15.19 -12.06 -10.78
N GLN A 29 -15.07 -13.06 -9.89
CA GLN A 29 -15.71 -13.05 -8.58
C GLN A 29 -14.70 -12.60 -7.54
N SER A 30 -15.02 -11.58 -6.76
CA SER A 30 -14.10 -11.02 -5.76
C SER A 30 -14.62 -11.22 -4.35
N VAL A 31 -13.75 -11.67 -3.44
CA VAL A 31 -14.01 -11.73 -2.00
C VAL A 31 -13.04 -10.78 -1.30
N VAL A 32 -13.58 -9.78 -0.62
CA VAL A 32 -12.81 -8.77 0.11
C VAL A 32 -12.72 -9.16 1.58
N ILE A 33 -11.51 -9.31 2.08
CA ILE A 33 -11.23 -9.54 3.50
C ILE A 33 -11.10 -8.20 4.20
N ALA A 34 -11.86 -8.01 5.27
CA ALA A 34 -11.86 -6.76 6.01
C ALA A 34 -11.95 -7.00 7.51
N PRO A 35 -11.29 -6.19 8.35
CA PRO A 35 -11.58 -6.19 9.78
C PRO A 35 -13.01 -5.69 10.03
N GLU A 36 -13.65 -6.20 11.09
CA GLU A 36 -14.97 -5.71 11.54
C GLU A 36 -14.94 -4.19 11.84
N VAL A 37 -13.80 -3.69 12.31
CA VAL A 37 -13.51 -2.27 12.49
C VAL A 37 -12.77 -1.75 11.26
N ASN A 38 -13.46 -0.99 10.41
CA ASN A 38 -12.93 -0.43 9.16
C ASN A 38 -13.47 1.00 8.89
N MET A 39 -12.96 1.67 7.85
CA MET A 39 -13.40 3.03 7.48
C MET A 39 -14.51 3.02 6.43
N HIS A 40 -14.27 2.29 5.34
CA HIS A 40 -15.00 2.46 4.08
C HIS A 40 -15.37 1.14 3.40
N ILE A 41 -15.03 -0.01 4.00
CA ILE A 41 -15.27 -1.31 3.38
C ILE A 41 -16.68 -1.77 3.74
N LYS A 42 -17.60 -1.65 2.79
CA LYS A 42 -18.97 -2.10 2.90
C LYS A 42 -19.28 -3.08 1.78
N ALA A 43 -20.17 -4.03 2.02
CA ALA A 43 -20.61 -4.94 0.97
C ALA A 43 -21.34 -4.15 -0.13
N GLU A 44 -21.05 -4.51 -1.38
CA GLU A 44 -21.70 -3.96 -2.58
C GLU A 44 -22.01 -5.14 -3.52
N ASP A 45 -22.88 -4.94 -4.51
CA ASP A 45 -23.40 -6.05 -5.36
C ASP A 45 -22.33 -6.78 -6.19
N PHE A 46 -21.14 -6.17 -6.36
CA PHE A 46 -20.08 -6.69 -7.21
C PHE A 46 -18.94 -7.43 -6.47
N PHE A 47 -18.99 -7.53 -5.14
CA PHE A 47 -18.05 -8.34 -4.35
C PHE A 47 -18.66 -8.78 -3.02
N THR A 48 -18.14 -9.87 -2.46
CA THR A 48 -18.54 -10.33 -1.12
C THR A 48 -17.53 -9.85 -0.09
N VAL A 49 -18.00 -9.34 1.06
CA VAL A 49 -17.13 -9.01 2.20
C VAL A 49 -17.10 -10.18 3.17
N LYS A 50 -15.91 -10.53 3.63
CA LYS A 50 -15.69 -11.48 4.71
C LYS A 50 -14.95 -10.81 5.84
N ALA A 51 -15.70 -10.54 6.91
CA ALA A 51 -15.19 -9.82 8.08
C ALA A 51 -14.39 -10.75 9.00
N TYR A 52 -13.42 -10.19 9.73
CA TYR A 52 -12.74 -10.87 10.83
C TYR A 52 -12.64 -9.97 12.06
N ALA A 53 -12.77 -10.59 13.23
CA ALA A 53 -12.68 -9.89 14.51
C ALA A 53 -11.26 -9.37 14.77
N VAL A 54 -11.16 -8.18 15.37
CA VAL A 54 -9.90 -7.52 15.69
C VAL A 54 -9.83 -7.11 17.16
N PRO A 55 -8.64 -7.05 17.78
CA PRO A 55 -8.48 -6.75 19.21
C PRO A 55 -8.46 -5.24 19.48
N TYR A 56 -9.33 -4.47 18.84
CA TYR A 56 -9.49 -3.03 19.05
C TYR A 56 -10.91 -2.56 18.67
N THR A 57 -11.34 -1.45 19.27
CA THR A 57 -12.66 -0.87 19.03
C THR A 57 -12.64 0.16 17.90
N GLN A 58 -13.83 0.47 17.36
CA GLN A 58 -14.02 1.54 16.38
C GLN A 58 -13.51 2.89 16.92
N ASP A 59 -13.86 3.27 18.15
CA ASP A 59 -13.42 4.54 18.76
C ASP A 59 -11.89 4.69 18.79
N LYS A 60 -11.17 3.60 19.10
CA LYS A 60 -9.70 3.62 19.14
C LYS A 60 -9.12 3.81 17.74
N PHE A 61 -9.72 3.16 16.74
CA PHE A 61 -9.31 3.27 15.35
C PHE A 61 -9.60 4.67 14.80
N ASP A 62 -10.81 5.20 15.02
CA ASP A 62 -11.22 6.54 14.59
C ASP A 62 -10.36 7.63 15.25
N SER A 63 -10.03 7.48 16.53
CA SER A 63 -9.10 8.38 17.24
C SER A 63 -7.71 8.40 16.60
N LEU A 64 -7.21 7.25 16.15
CA LEU A 64 -5.93 7.15 15.45
C LEU A 64 -5.98 7.86 14.08
N VAL A 65 -7.05 7.63 13.31
CA VAL A 65 -7.27 8.31 12.02
C VAL A 65 -7.34 9.82 12.21
N LYS A 66 -8.15 10.29 13.16
CA LYS A 66 -8.30 11.71 13.47
C LYS A 66 -6.99 12.35 13.93
N THR A 67 -6.20 11.65 14.75
CA THR A 67 -4.87 12.13 15.16
C THR A 67 -3.95 12.28 13.95
N HIS A 68 -3.97 11.31 13.03
CA HIS A 68 -3.17 11.38 11.81
C HIS A 68 -3.59 12.54 10.91
N GLU A 69 -4.89 12.76 10.71
CA GLU A 69 -5.43 13.89 9.95
C GLU A 69 -5.02 15.23 10.56
N GLN A 70 -5.17 15.40 11.88
CA GLN A 70 -4.77 16.63 12.57
C GLN A 70 -3.27 16.91 12.40
N LEU A 71 -2.43 15.88 12.46
CA LEU A 71 -0.99 16.01 12.24
C LEU A 71 -0.63 16.49 10.84
N LEU A 72 -1.41 16.13 9.80
CA LEU A 72 -1.14 16.56 8.42
C LEU A 72 -1.34 18.06 8.21
N PHE A 73 -2.26 18.67 8.97
CA PHE A 73 -2.58 20.10 8.86
C PHE A 73 -1.92 20.95 9.96
N GLU A 74 -1.23 20.33 10.92
CA GLU A 74 -0.58 21.04 12.02
C GLU A 74 0.66 21.82 11.52
N ARG A 75 0.72 23.11 11.84
CA ARG A 75 1.89 23.96 11.52
C ARG A 75 2.81 24.05 12.74
N VAL A 76 3.76 23.13 12.81
CA VAL A 76 4.81 23.11 13.85
C VAL A 76 6.21 23.09 13.23
N HIS A 77 7.22 23.32 14.06
CA HIS A 77 8.61 23.23 13.62
C HIS A 77 8.94 21.81 13.13
N PHE A 78 9.88 21.70 12.18
CA PHE A 78 10.21 20.46 11.49
C PHE A 78 10.54 19.30 12.43
N VAL A 79 11.34 19.55 13.48
CA VAL A 79 11.73 18.51 14.46
C VAL A 79 10.51 17.99 15.22
N THR A 80 9.64 18.89 15.68
CA THR A 80 8.39 18.52 16.36
C THR A 80 7.47 17.74 15.44
N MET A 81 7.34 18.18 14.19
CA MET A 81 6.54 17.47 13.18
C MET A 81 7.08 16.06 12.98
N PHE A 82 8.40 15.94 12.78
CA PHE A 82 9.08 14.67 12.58
C PHE A 82 8.83 13.71 13.76
N LEU A 83 9.06 14.15 15.00
CA LEU A 83 8.83 13.31 16.19
C LEU A 83 7.37 12.87 16.33
N LYS A 84 6.42 13.76 16.08
CA LYS A 84 4.98 13.44 16.10
C LYS A 84 4.60 12.44 15.02
N THR A 85 5.10 12.62 13.78
CA THR A 85 4.89 11.67 12.68
C THR A 85 5.45 10.29 13.02
N MET A 86 6.65 10.22 13.60
CA MET A 86 7.26 8.96 14.03
C MET A 86 6.39 8.23 15.06
N ALA A 87 5.88 8.94 16.06
CA ALA A 87 5.01 8.36 17.09
C ALA A 87 3.67 7.88 16.49
N SER A 88 3.06 8.68 15.60
CA SER A 88 1.83 8.32 14.88
C SER A 88 2.03 7.07 14.01
N LEU A 89 3.10 7.03 13.21
CA LEU A 89 3.43 5.88 12.35
C LEU A 89 3.68 4.61 13.17
N LYS A 90 4.41 4.71 14.29
CA LYS A 90 4.62 3.56 15.20
C LYS A 90 3.29 3.03 15.74
N THR A 91 2.40 3.92 16.16
CA THR A 91 1.09 3.54 16.72
C THR A 91 0.19 2.89 15.67
N ALA A 92 0.14 3.48 14.46
CA ALA A 92 -0.59 2.94 13.32
C ALA A 92 -0.04 1.56 12.93
N SER A 93 1.29 1.43 12.79
CA SER A 93 1.95 0.17 12.47
C SER A 93 1.62 -0.93 13.45
N LEU A 94 1.61 -0.65 14.76
CA LEU A 94 1.25 -1.65 15.78
C LEU A 94 -0.21 -2.08 15.68
N LEU A 95 -1.12 -1.15 15.37
CA LEU A 95 -2.54 -1.46 15.19
C LEU A 95 -2.75 -2.35 13.95
N PHE A 96 -2.16 -1.98 12.81
CA PHE A 96 -2.24 -2.77 11.59
C PHE A 96 -1.57 -4.15 11.73
N ALA A 97 -0.42 -4.23 12.41
CA ALA A 97 0.22 -5.51 12.70
C ALA A 97 -0.68 -6.44 13.54
N ARG A 98 -1.37 -5.91 14.56
CA ARG A 98 -2.35 -6.69 15.36
C ARG A 98 -3.57 -7.12 14.55
N SER A 99 -4.03 -6.27 13.64
CA SER A 99 -5.09 -6.63 12.69
C SER A 99 -4.65 -7.79 11.80
N CYS A 100 -3.41 -7.74 11.31
CA CYS A 100 -2.84 -8.81 10.50
C CYS A 100 -2.67 -10.12 11.29
N GLU A 101 -2.21 -10.03 12.53
CA GLU A 101 -2.12 -11.17 13.45
C GLU A 101 -3.50 -11.83 13.63
N ALA A 102 -4.54 -11.04 13.88
CA ALA A 102 -5.91 -11.54 14.01
C ALA A 102 -6.42 -12.24 12.74
N LEU A 103 -6.01 -11.78 11.55
CA LEU A 103 -6.33 -12.41 10.27
C LEU A 103 -5.55 -13.72 10.07
N LEU A 104 -4.22 -13.66 10.17
CA LEU A 104 -3.32 -14.76 9.81
C LEU A 104 -3.40 -15.95 10.77
N TYR A 105 -3.65 -15.72 12.07
CA TYR A 105 -3.76 -16.79 13.06
C TYR A 105 -5.21 -17.27 13.28
N ASN A 106 -6.19 -16.73 12.55
CA ASN A 106 -7.55 -17.25 12.56
C ASN A 106 -7.65 -18.53 11.72
N LYS A 107 -7.49 -19.68 12.37
CA LYS A 107 -7.46 -21.00 11.73
C LYS A 107 -8.72 -21.32 10.94
N ASP A 108 -9.90 -20.93 11.44
CA ASP A 108 -11.16 -21.20 10.76
C ASP A 108 -11.29 -20.39 9.48
N LEU A 109 -10.90 -19.10 9.55
CA LEU A 109 -10.88 -18.22 8.38
C LEU A 109 -9.88 -18.72 7.34
N ILE A 110 -8.65 -19.05 7.75
CA ILE A 110 -7.61 -19.59 6.87
C ILE A 110 -8.07 -20.90 6.20
N ARG A 111 -8.69 -21.81 6.97
CA ARG A 111 -9.23 -23.06 6.42
C ARG A 111 -10.27 -22.80 5.34
N ASP A 112 -11.17 -21.86 5.58
CA ASP A 112 -12.21 -21.50 4.62
C ASP A 112 -11.66 -20.75 3.39
N LEU A 113 -10.63 -19.91 3.57
CA LEU A 113 -9.92 -19.27 2.45
C LEU A 113 -9.21 -20.30 1.57
N ASN A 114 -8.58 -21.30 2.19
CA ASN A 114 -7.91 -22.38 1.46
C ASN A 114 -8.93 -23.26 0.70
N ALA A 115 -10.05 -23.61 1.34
CA ALA A 115 -11.13 -24.37 0.71
C ALA A 115 -11.78 -23.62 -0.47
N SER A 116 -11.80 -22.29 -0.39
CA SER A 116 -12.39 -21.41 -1.40
C SER A 116 -11.66 -21.37 -2.74
N SER A 117 -10.44 -21.92 -2.86
CA SER A 117 -9.67 -22.05 -4.11
C SER A 117 -9.60 -20.76 -4.94
N PHE A 118 -8.90 -19.74 -4.42
CA PHE A 118 -8.70 -18.48 -5.15
C PHE A 118 -7.57 -18.59 -6.18
N ASP A 119 -7.74 -17.92 -7.32
CA ASP A 119 -6.75 -17.91 -8.41
C ASP A 119 -5.62 -16.90 -8.15
N VAL A 120 -5.94 -15.80 -7.47
CA VAL A 120 -5.02 -14.67 -7.25
C VAL A 120 -5.40 -13.87 -6.01
N VAL A 121 -4.41 -13.31 -5.33
CA VAL A 121 -4.58 -12.32 -4.25
C VAL A 121 -4.24 -10.92 -4.76
N LEU A 122 -5.21 -10.02 -4.74
CA LEU A 122 -5.01 -8.59 -4.99
C LEU A 122 -4.82 -7.87 -3.65
N THR A 123 -3.64 -7.28 -3.42
CA THR A 123 -3.30 -6.66 -2.13
C THR A 123 -2.43 -5.41 -2.30
N ASP A 124 -2.52 -4.47 -1.35
CA ASP A 124 -1.59 -3.34 -1.30
C ASP A 124 -0.38 -3.70 -0.41
N PRO A 125 0.85 -3.80 -0.97
CA PRO A 125 2.04 -4.24 -0.23
C PRO A 125 2.54 -3.20 0.79
N VAL A 126 2.00 -1.96 0.83
CA VAL A 126 2.28 -1.04 1.93
C VAL A 126 1.80 -1.59 3.28
N TYR A 127 0.78 -2.45 3.23
CA TYR A 127 0.29 -3.27 4.33
C TYR A 127 0.54 -4.74 3.96
N PRO A 128 1.72 -5.30 4.31
CA PRO A 128 2.16 -6.56 3.73
C PRO A 128 1.38 -7.81 4.18
N CYS A 129 0.32 -7.66 4.96
CA CYS A 129 -0.47 -8.77 5.45
C CYS A 129 -1.02 -9.67 4.33
N GLY A 130 -1.55 -9.06 3.27
CA GLY A 130 -2.05 -9.82 2.11
C GLY A 130 -0.94 -10.51 1.34
N ALA A 131 0.27 -9.93 1.30
CA ALA A 131 1.44 -10.57 0.69
C ALA A 131 1.88 -11.81 1.48
N VAL A 132 1.92 -11.70 2.81
CA VAL A 132 2.21 -12.84 3.70
C VAL A 132 1.14 -13.93 3.57
N LEU A 133 -0.14 -13.54 3.56
CA LEU A 133 -1.26 -14.47 3.38
C LEU A 133 -1.17 -15.20 2.03
N ALA A 134 -0.91 -14.47 0.95
CA ALA A 134 -0.77 -15.05 -0.39
C ALA A 134 0.36 -16.07 -0.44
N LYS A 135 1.53 -15.72 0.13
CA LYS A 135 2.68 -16.63 0.21
C LYS A 135 2.36 -17.88 1.03
N TYR A 136 1.70 -17.71 2.18
CA TYR A 136 1.32 -18.82 3.06
C TYR A 136 0.32 -19.78 2.40
N LEU A 137 -0.70 -19.25 1.72
CA LEU A 137 -1.68 -20.04 0.98
C LEU A 137 -1.17 -20.55 -0.38
N SER A 138 0.07 -20.19 -0.77
CA SER A 138 0.65 -20.51 -2.08
C SER A 138 -0.18 -20.02 -3.27
N ILE A 139 -0.77 -18.82 -3.13
CA ILE A 139 -1.60 -18.18 -4.17
C ILE A 139 -0.79 -17.04 -4.82
N PRO A 140 -0.81 -16.91 -6.16
CA PRO A 140 -0.19 -15.78 -6.84
C PRO A 140 -0.65 -14.42 -6.28
N ALA A 141 0.29 -13.55 -5.93
CA ALA A 141 -0.02 -12.19 -5.48
C ALA A 141 0.10 -11.19 -6.63
N VAL A 142 -0.87 -10.29 -6.72
CA VAL A 142 -0.85 -9.07 -7.53
C VAL A 142 -0.84 -7.88 -6.59
N PHE A 143 0.21 -7.09 -6.64
CA PHE A 143 0.40 -5.95 -5.77
C PHE A 143 -0.16 -4.68 -6.40
N PHE A 144 -0.97 -3.94 -5.64
CA PHE A 144 -1.61 -2.71 -6.08
C PHE A 144 -1.15 -1.57 -5.18
N LEU A 145 -0.25 -0.71 -5.67
CA LEU A 145 0.47 0.26 -4.86
C LEU A 145 0.67 1.60 -5.57
N ARG A 146 0.79 2.71 -4.83
CA ARG A 146 1.37 3.95 -5.37
C ARG A 146 2.89 3.98 -5.20
N PHE A 147 3.33 3.49 -4.05
CA PHE A 147 4.71 3.48 -3.58
C PHE A 147 4.77 2.58 -2.34
N ILE A 148 5.91 1.95 -2.09
CA ILE A 148 6.23 1.27 -0.83
C ILE A 148 7.53 1.89 -0.29
N PRO A 149 7.61 2.25 1.00
CA PRO A 149 8.82 2.83 1.55
C PRO A 149 9.98 1.84 1.55
N CYS A 150 11.18 2.37 1.80
CA CYS A 150 12.38 1.57 2.07
C CYS A 150 12.92 0.80 0.85
N ASP A 151 12.52 1.21 -0.36
CA ASP A 151 12.96 0.56 -1.61
C ASP A 151 12.55 -0.91 -1.74
N LEU A 152 11.55 -1.34 -0.96
CA LEU A 152 11.10 -2.73 -0.94
C LEU A 152 10.54 -3.20 -2.29
N ASP A 153 9.95 -2.30 -3.08
CA ASP A 153 9.51 -2.61 -4.44
C ASP A 153 10.70 -2.88 -5.36
N ALA A 154 11.73 -2.03 -5.31
CA ALA A 154 12.94 -2.20 -6.09
C ALA A 154 13.72 -3.47 -5.68
N GLU A 155 13.86 -3.72 -4.38
CA GLU A 155 14.51 -4.92 -3.84
C GLU A 155 13.74 -6.18 -4.25
N ALA A 156 12.42 -6.22 -4.04
CA ALA A 156 11.59 -7.39 -4.34
C ALA A 156 11.50 -7.70 -5.84
N THR A 157 11.52 -6.67 -6.70
CA THR A 157 11.49 -6.84 -8.16
C THR A 157 12.87 -7.01 -8.77
N ALA A 158 13.94 -6.91 -7.97
CA ALA A 158 15.32 -6.79 -8.45
C ALA A 158 15.50 -5.67 -9.50
N CYS A 159 14.65 -4.65 -9.44
CA CYS A 159 14.67 -3.53 -10.38
C CYS A 159 15.82 -2.58 -10.03
N PRO A 160 16.65 -2.15 -11.00
CA PRO A 160 17.69 -1.16 -10.72
C PRO A 160 17.09 0.15 -10.19
N ASN A 161 17.63 0.65 -9.08
CA ASN A 161 17.15 1.85 -8.40
C ASN A 161 18.31 2.83 -8.10
N PRO A 162 18.82 3.51 -9.14
CA PRO A 162 20.04 4.31 -9.04
C PRO A 162 19.76 5.68 -8.41
N PHE A 163 20.24 5.84 -7.19
CA PHE A 163 20.15 7.09 -6.43
C PHE A 163 20.93 8.26 -7.05
N SER A 164 21.80 8.01 -8.03
CA SER A 164 22.56 9.08 -8.69
C SER A 164 21.71 9.93 -9.63
N TYR A 165 20.60 9.41 -10.19
CA TYR A 165 19.79 10.14 -11.16
C TYR A 165 18.28 10.03 -10.97
N VAL A 166 17.77 9.12 -10.13
CA VAL A 166 16.35 9.07 -9.76
C VAL A 166 16.15 9.84 -8.44
N PRO A 167 15.45 10.98 -8.45
CA PRO A 167 15.19 11.76 -7.24
C PRO A 167 14.41 10.95 -6.19
N ARG A 168 14.84 11.00 -4.93
CA ARG A 168 14.18 10.31 -3.82
C ARG A 168 13.01 11.13 -3.31
N LEU A 169 11.93 10.46 -2.93
CA LEU A 169 10.77 11.07 -2.29
C LEU A 169 11.23 11.93 -1.09
N LEU A 170 10.58 13.07 -0.88
CA LEU A 170 10.89 14.05 0.18
C LEU A 170 12.22 14.82 0.04
N THR A 171 13.11 14.49 -0.91
CA THR A 171 14.34 15.29 -1.13
C THR A 171 14.08 16.63 -1.80
N LYS A 172 12.94 16.75 -2.51
CA LYS A 172 12.54 17.89 -3.36
C LYS A 172 13.56 18.20 -4.47
N ASN A 173 14.34 17.21 -4.89
CA ASN A 173 15.26 17.35 -6.00
C ASN A 173 14.49 17.37 -7.34
N PRO A 174 14.95 18.14 -8.35
CA PRO A 174 14.41 18.10 -9.71
C PRO A 174 14.82 16.83 -10.45
N ASP A 175 14.25 16.62 -11.64
CA ASP A 175 14.62 15.55 -12.58
C ASP A 175 16.11 15.59 -12.95
N HIS A 176 16.65 16.79 -13.18
CA HIS A 176 18.07 17.03 -13.45
C HIS A 176 18.81 17.52 -12.20
N MET A 177 19.46 16.59 -11.50
CA MET A 177 20.23 16.89 -10.28
C MET A 177 21.68 17.33 -10.55
N ALA A 178 22.11 18.40 -9.90
CA ALA A 178 23.51 18.81 -9.75
C ALA A 178 24.28 17.90 -8.77
N PHE A 179 25.61 17.97 -8.76
CA PHE A 179 26.46 17.10 -7.94
C PHE A 179 26.03 16.99 -6.47
N PHE A 180 25.87 18.12 -5.77
CA PHE A 180 25.47 18.10 -4.35
C PHE A 180 24.04 17.60 -4.13
N GLN A 181 23.14 17.82 -5.09
CA GLN A 181 21.79 17.25 -5.04
C GLN A 181 21.86 15.72 -5.14
N ARG A 182 22.73 15.17 -5.99
CA ARG A 182 22.97 13.72 -6.10
C ARG A 182 23.57 13.15 -4.82
N VAL A 183 24.54 13.83 -4.22
CA VAL A 183 25.11 13.44 -2.92
C VAL A 183 24.01 13.39 -1.85
N LYS A 184 23.21 14.44 -1.72
CA LYS A 184 22.05 14.46 -0.81
C LYS A 184 21.08 13.32 -1.10
N ASN A 185 20.81 13.05 -2.38
CA ASN A 185 19.91 12.00 -2.83
C ASN A 185 20.40 10.60 -2.44
N MET A 186 21.71 10.34 -2.55
CA MET A 186 22.34 9.09 -2.13
C MET A 186 22.38 8.91 -0.61
N LEU A 187 22.51 10.00 0.15
CA LEU A 187 22.50 9.95 1.62
C LEU A 187 21.09 9.78 2.21
N TYR A 188 20.05 10.13 1.45
CA TYR A 188 18.67 10.07 1.94
C TYR A 188 18.22 8.66 2.40
N PRO A 189 18.46 7.57 1.65
CA PRO A 189 18.18 6.20 2.13
C PRO A 189 19.03 5.77 3.33
N LEU A 190 20.19 6.41 3.54
CA LEU A 190 21.06 6.15 4.69
C LEU A 190 20.62 6.88 5.96
N ALA A 191 19.64 7.78 5.86
CA ALA A 191 19.09 8.48 7.01
C ALA A 191 18.55 7.45 8.02
N LEU A 192 19.18 7.42 9.21
CA LEU A 192 18.86 6.48 10.30
C LEU A 192 17.35 6.51 10.64
N ALA A 193 16.75 7.70 10.58
CA ALA A 193 15.31 7.91 10.71
C ALA A 193 14.48 7.04 9.78
N LEU A 194 14.78 7.05 8.47
CA LEU A 194 14.02 6.29 7.48
C LEU A 194 14.21 4.79 7.70
N LYS A 195 15.44 4.33 7.91
CA LYS A 195 15.72 2.92 8.23
C LYS A 195 14.98 2.45 9.48
N TYR A 196 14.94 3.28 10.53
CA TYR A 196 14.22 2.95 11.76
C TYR A 196 12.70 2.86 11.51
N ILE A 197 12.09 3.80 10.77
CA ILE A 197 10.67 3.73 10.39
C ILE A 197 10.38 2.40 9.70
N CYS A 198 11.19 2.05 8.70
CA CYS A 198 11.06 0.84 7.92
C CYS A 198 11.10 -0.41 8.80
N GLN A 199 12.08 -0.50 9.69
CA GLN A 199 12.20 -1.65 10.58
C GLN A 199 11.01 -1.75 11.54
N VAL A 200 10.58 -0.65 12.16
CA VAL A 200 9.41 -0.67 13.03
C VAL A 200 8.15 -1.08 12.27
N ALA A 201 7.98 -0.57 11.04
CA ALA A 201 6.81 -0.85 10.21
C ALA A 201 6.74 -2.32 9.75
N PHE A 202 7.87 -2.89 9.34
CA PHE A 202 7.88 -4.14 8.57
C PHE A 202 8.32 -5.38 9.36
N THR A 203 9.07 -5.22 10.45
CA THR A 203 9.55 -6.36 11.27
C THR A 203 8.43 -7.28 11.75
N PRO A 204 7.26 -6.78 12.22
CA PRO A 204 6.17 -7.65 12.65
C PRO A 204 5.68 -8.60 11.54
N TYR A 205 5.62 -8.13 10.28
CA TYR A 205 5.16 -8.92 9.15
C TYR A 205 6.18 -9.98 8.74
N ALA A 206 7.48 -9.64 8.74
CA ALA A 206 8.54 -10.61 8.50
C ALA A 206 8.56 -11.72 9.57
N ARG A 207 8.31 -11.36 10.84
CA ARG A 207 8.18 -12.32 11.95
C ARG A 207 6.99 -13.25 11.73
N MET A 208 5.80 -12.71 11.50
CA MET A 208 4.59 -13.51 11.24
C MET A 208 4.77 -14.42 10.03
N ALA A 209 5.38 -13.93 8.95
CA ALA A 209 5.69 -14.74 7.78
C ALA A 209 6.63 -15.90 8.10
N SER A 210 7.68 -15.65 8.89
CA SER A 210 8.65 -16.68 9.28
C SER A 210 8.02 -17.75 10.17
N GLU A 211 7.18 -17.33 11.11
CA GLU A 211 6.42 -18.24 11.97
C GLU A 211 5.45 -19.11 11.17
N LEU A 212 4.68 -18.52 10.24
CA LEU A 212 3.70 -19.26 9.43
C LEU A 212 4.36 -20.22 8.44
N LEU A 213 5.48 -19.81 7.82
CA LEU A 213 6.22 -20.61 6.85
C LEU A 213 7.21 -21.59 7.51
N GLN A 214 7.35 -21.54 8.84
CA GLN A 214 8.25 -22.41 9.62
C GLN A 214 9.72 -22.33 9.16
N ARG A 215 10.15 -21.16 8.67
CA ARG A 215 11.54 -20.85 8.31
C ARG A 215 11.77 -19.35 8.35
N GLU A 216 13.02 -18.92 8.52
CA GLU A 216 13.35 -17.50 8.41
C GLU A 216 13.08 -17.00 6.98
N VAL A 217 12.28 -15.94 6.86
CA VAL A 217 12.01 -15.24 5.60
C VAL A 217 12.13 -13.73 5.79
N SER A 218 12.69 -13.06 4.79
CA SER A 218 12.66 -11.60 4.74
C SER A 218 11.36 -11.11 4.11
N LEU A 219 10.95 -9.89 4.42
CA LEU A 219 9.81 -9.28 3.74
C LEU A 219 10.08 -9.09 2.24
N GLY A 220 11.33 -8.78 1.88
CA GLY A 220 11.75 -8.71 0.47
C GLY A 220 11.50 -10.03 -0.27
N GLU A 221 11.74 -11.19 0.37
CA GLU A 221 11.44 -12.50 -0.21
C GLU A 221 9.93 -12.75 -0.38
N VAL A 222 9.14 -12.35 0.61
CA VAL A 222 7.67 -12.44 0.52
C VAL A 222 7.17 -11.60 -0.65
N LEU A 223 7.64 -10.36 -0.78
CA LEU A 223 7.27 -9.46 -1.87
C LEU A 223 7.86 -9.92 -3.22
N ALA A 224 9.03 -10.56 -3.25
CA ALA A 224 9.60 -11.09 -4.49
C ALA A 224 8.75 -12.20 -5.12
N SER A 225 7.85 -12.82 -4.35
CA SER A 225 6.87 -13.77 -4.87
C SER A 225 5.69 -13.16 -5.64
N GLY A 226 5.61 -11.82 -5.68
CA GLY A 226 4.58 -11.11 -6.43
C GLY A 226 4.69 -11.34 -7.94
N THR A 227 3.60 -11.79 -8.54
CA THR A 227 3.53 -12.06 -9.98
C THR A 227 3.42 -10.79 -10.81
N MET A 228 2.73 -9.77 -10.29
CA MET A 228 2.47 -8.51 -10.99
C MET A 228 2.40 -7.35 -10.01
N TRP A 229 2.86 -6.18 -10.44
CA TRP A 229 2.89 -4.94 -9.67
C TRP A 229 2.14 -3.86 -10.43
N LEU A 230 0.93 -3.54 -9.98
CA LEU A 230 0.05 -2.53 -10.52
C LEU A 230 0.29 -1.19 -9.79
N PHE A 231 1.00 -0.27 -10.46
CA PHE A 231 1.31 1.05 -9.95
C PHE A 231 0.15 2.02 -10.20
N ARG A 232 -0.41 2.60 -9.13
CA ARG A 232 -1.49 3.60 -9.12
C ARG A 232 -0.98 4.99 -9.51
N GLY A 233 -0.34 5.09 -10.66
CA GLY A 233 0.26 6.30 -11.17
C GLY A 233 0.54 6.13 -12.65
N ASP A 234 0.80 7.26 -13.32
CA ASP A 234 1.23 7.28 -14.70
C ASP A 234 2.71 7.68 -14.76
N PHE A 235 3.47 7.08 -15.68
CA PHE A 235 4.89 7.38 -15.85
C PHE A 235 5.14 8.85 -16.25
N VAL A 236 4.14 9.53 -16.83
CA VAL A 236 4.22 10.97 -17.14
C VAL A 236 4.34 11.82 -15.87
N MET A 237 3.85 11.34 -14.73
CA MET A 237 3.86 12.06 -13.45
C MET A 237 5.00 11.64 -12.53
N ASP A 238 5.83 10.67 -12.93
CA ASP A 238 6.94 10.14 -12.16
C ASP A 238 8.28 10.40 -12.87
N TYR A 239 9.37 10.39 -12.10
CA TYR A 239 10.71 10.53 -12.67
C TYR A 239 11.08 9.31 -13.53
N PRO A 240 11.82 9.50 -14.64
CA PRO A 240 12.34 8.39 -15.43
C PRO A 240 13.16 7.44 -14.55
N ARG A 241 12.71 6.19 -14.46
CA ARG A 241 13.38 5.13 -13.69
C ARG A 241 13.25 3.79 -14.41
N PRO A 242 14.17 2.84 -14.15
CA PRO A 242 14.03 1.47 -14.62
C PRO A 242 12.71 0.84 -14.13
N ILE A 243 12.14 -0.03 -14.96
CA ILE A 243 10.93 -0.80 -14.67
C ILE A 243 11.12 -2.25 -15.13
N MET A 244 10.50 -3.19 -14.43
CA MET A 244 10.53 -4.61 -14.77
C MET A 244 9.28 -4.99 -15.59
N PRO A 245 9.31 -6.04 -16.41
CA PRO A 245 8.18 -6.43 -17.27
C PRO A 245 6.87 -6.72 -16.54
N ASN A 246 6.93 -7.10 -15.26
CA ASN A 246 5.78 -7.35 -14.41
C ASN A 246 5.28 -6.11 -13.66
N MET A 247 5.84 -4.92 -13.93
CA MET A 247 5.41 -3.64 -13.37
C MET A 247 4.54 -2.88 -14.38
N VAL A 248 3.27 -2.70 -14.06
CA VAL A 248 2.27 -2.10 -14.95
C VAL A 248 1.73 -0.82 -14.30
N PHE A 249 1.77 0.29 -15.03
CA PHE A 249 1.23 1.57 -14.57
C PHE A 249 -0.23 1.68 -14.98
N ILE A 250 -1.09 1.91 -13.99
CA ILE A 250 -2.54 2.01 -14.14
C ILE A 250 -3.03 3.38 -13.65
N GLY A 251 -2.41 4.44 -14.19
CA GLY A 251 -2.85 5.81 -13.96
C GLY A 251 -4.28 6.07 -14.42
N GLY A 252 -4.95 7.06 -13.83
CA GLY A 252 -6.29 7.48 -14.25
C GLY A 252 -7.46 6.61 -13.79
N ILE A 253 -7.23 5.52 -13.06
CA ILE A 253 -8.29 4.62 -12.56
C ILE A 253 -9.33 5.29 -11.65
N ASN A 254 -8.96 6.40 -11.01
CA ASN A 254 -9.84 7.16 -10.11
C ASN A 254 -10.63 8.28 -10.86
N CYS A 255 -10.42 8.44 -12.16
CA CYS A 255 -11.11 9.47 -12.93
C CYS A 255 -12.55 9.02 -13.24
N ALA A 256 -13.52 9.83 -12.82
CA ALA A 256 -14.92 9.62 -13.20
C ALA A 256 -15.12 9.83 -14.71
N ASN A 257 -16.19 9.24 -15.26
CA ASN A 257 -16.63 9.52 -16.62
C ASN A 257 -16.72 11.04 -16.85
N ARG A 258 -16.08 11.51 -17.92
CA ARG A 258 -15.95 12.93 -18.26
C ARG A 258 -17.35 13.56 -18.34
N LYS A 259 -17.70 14.40 -17.37
CA LYS A 259 -18.84 15.31 -17.53
C LYS A 259 -18.47 16.33 -18.61
N PRO A 260 -19.34 16.62 -19.59
CA PRO A 260 -19.08 17.69 -20.54
C PRO A 260 -18.84 18.99 -19.76
N LEU A 261 -17.76 19.69 -20.11
CA LEU A 261 -17.47 21.02 -19.56
C LEU A 261 -18.66 21.93 -19.88
N SER A 262 -19.22 22.62 -18.89
CA SER A 262 -20.22 23.65 -19.16
C SER A 262 -19.56 24.74 -20.00
N GLN A 263 -20.13 25.07 -21.15
CA GLN A 263 -19.61 26.10 -22.07
C GLN A 263 -19.71 27.53 -21.53
N SER A 264 -19.94 27.72 -20.24
CA SER A 264 -19.86 29.03 -19.59
C SER A 264 -18.40 29.47 -19.55
N VAL A 265 -17.99 30.22 -20.57
CA VAL A 265 -16.72 30.94 -20.65
C VAL A 265 -16.55 31.74 -19.36
N LEU A 266 -15.55 31.40 -18.54
CA LEU A 266 -15.10 32.29 -17.48
C LEU A 266 -14.56 33.56 -18.17
N PRO A 267 -15.03 34.77 -17.79
CA PRO A 267 -14.45 35.99 -18.35
C PRO A 267 -12.96 36.00 -18.03
N VAL A 268 -12.16 36.08 -19.09
CA VAL A 268 -10.73 36.36 -19.00
C VAL A 268 -10.62 37.80 -18.55
N GLU A 269 -10.62 38.05 -17.24
CA GLU A 269 -10.10 39.31 -16.72
C GLU A 269 -8.58 39.27 -16.88
N HIS A 270 -8.12 40.03 -17.87
CA HIS A 270 -6.72 40.39 -18.06
C HIS A 270 -6.17 41.00 -16.77
N ILE A 271 -5.08 40.43 -16.26
CA ILE A 271 -4.12 41.11 -15.38
C ILE A 271 -2.85 41.33 -16.20
#